data_AF-F9PR81-F1
#
_entry.id   AF-F9PR81-F1
#
_cell.length_a   1.000
_cell.length_b   1.000
_cell.length_c   1.000
_cell.angle_alpha   90.00
_cell.angle_beta   90.00
_cell.angle_gamma   90.00
#
_symmetry.space_group_name_H-M   'P 1'
#
loop_
_entity.id
_entity.type
_entity.pdbx_description
1 polymer ?
#
loop_
_entity_poly.entity_id
_entity_poly.type
_entity_poly.pdbx_seq_one_letter_code
_entity_poly.pdbx_strand_id
1 'polypeptide(L)'
;MKKALNQIDNIAQDNFIDTVKRKVKEDIDKAGIIENKAKDVAKNSIDKAIQKQIEKINSEKDSTKEEKYESINKLNARVMKAKMTIDNATTAKAVENAKNDGIKNIELIKAETKIKKLLKKAVEDKDETIKMDAFKNANKEKQDAYLKAIEEGQKILDEPMATKKDVEDANKSIEIAKKSLDGKAMGQDKGKDKDKDKAKDKDNGKIKDKSKDNGNSKDKAKDNGSTKDKDKAKEQNRTNDSNKSKGSKVSNTQKKSKSKLPKTSYSNGIVAYGISILASAFGAFSIRKKKKED
;
A
#
# COMPACT_ATOMS: atom_id res chain seq x y z
N MET A 1 80.81 -11.95 7.31
CA MET A 1 80.12 -11.10 8.31
C MET A 1 79.05 -10.19 7.71
N LYS A 2 79.36 -9.21 6.84
CA LYS A 2 78.34 -8.26 6.30
C LYS A 2 77.10 -8.92 5.65
N LYS A 3 77.27 -10.00 4.87
CA LYS A 3 76.15 -10.76 4.28
C LYS A 3 75.24 -11.44 5.33
N ALA A 4 75.81 -11.93 6.43
CA ALA A 4 75.08 -12.64 7.47
C ALA A 4 74.29 -11.67 8.37
N LEU A 5 74.87 -10.51 8.69
CA LEU A 5 74.17 -9.43 9.41
C LEU A 5 72.94 -8.93 8.64
N ASN A 6 73.09 -8.67 7.33
CA ASN A 6 71.95 -8.30 6.47
C ASN A 6 70.83 -9.35 6.43
N GLN A 7 71.18 -10.64 6.47
CA GLN A 7 70.17 -11.70 6.47
C GLN A 7 69.38 -11.73 7.79
N ILE A 8 70.05 -11.53 8.93
CA ILE A 8 69.40 -11.48 10.25
C ILE A 8 68.47 -10.27 10.35
N ASP A 9 68.91 -9.09 9.90
CA ASP A 9 68.10 -7.86 9.91
C ASP A 9 66.83 -8.00 9.04
N ASN A 10 66.95 -8.64 7.86
CA ASN A 10 65.80 -8.92 7.00
C ASN A 10 64.81 -9.91 7.65
N ILE A 11 65.30 -10.98 8.28
CA ILE A 11 64.45 -11.97 8.97
C ILE A 11 63.70 -11.34 10.16
N ALA A 12 64.35 -10.44 10.91
CA ALA A 12 63.72 -9.72 12.01
C ALA A 12 62.60 -8.77 11.53
N GLN A 13 62.80 -8.08 10.40
CA GLN A 13 61.80 -7.24 9.75
C GLN A 13 60.60 -8.07 9.27
N ASP A 14 60.83 -9.21 8.61
CA ASP A 14 59.76 -10.07 8.09
C ASP A 14 58.86 -10.62 9.22
N ASN A 15 59.45 -11.05 10.34
CA ASN A 15 58.70 -11.51 11.52
C ASN A 15 57.85 -10.39 12.16
N PHE A 16 58.34 -9.15 12.15
CA PHE A 16 57.59 -7.99 12.62
C PHE A 16 56.39 -7.69 11.70
N ILE A 17 56.62 -7.69 10.38
CA ILE A 17 55.58 -7.45 9.37
C ILE A 17 54.44 -8.47 9.52
N ASP A 18 54.75 -9.75 9.69
CA ASP A 18 53.72 -10.79 9.84
C ASP A 18 52.94 -10.68 11.15
N THR A 19 53.61 -10.27 12.22
CA THR A 19 52.95 -9.96 13.50
C THR A 19 51.95 -8.80 13.35
N VAL A 20 52.35 -7.72 12.65
CA VAL A 20 51.48 -6.57 12.39
C VAL A 20 50.29 -6.97 11.52
N LYS A 21 50.51 -7.71 10.42
CA LYS A 21 49.42 -8.19 9.55
C LYS A 21 48.39 -9.01 10.34
N ARG A 22 48.85 -9.91 11.20
CA ARG A 22 47.96 -10.74 12.04
C ARG A 22 47.13 -9.87 12.99
N LYS A 23 47.74 -8.94 13.71
CA LYS A 23 47.02 -8.04 14.63
C LYS A 23 46.01 -7.16 13.90
N VAL A 24 46.39 -6.59 12.76
CA VAL A 24 45.48 -5.81 11.91
C VAL A 24 44.30 -6.67 11.46
N LYS A 25 44.52 -7.92 11.08
CA LYS A 25 43.44 -8.84 10.70
C LYS A 25 42.50 -9.13 11.86
N GLU A 26 43.04 -9.43 13.05
CA GLU A 26 42.24 -9.65 14.27
C GLU A 26 41.38 -8.43 14.62
N ASP A 27 41.93 -7.22 14.50
CA ASP A 27 41.20 -5.98 14.78
C ASP A 27 40.10 -5.69 13.74
N ILE A 28 40.35 -5.99 12.46
CA ILE A 28 39.33 -5.93 11.39
C ILE A 28 38.19 -6.91 11.67
N ASP A 29 38.51 -8.15 12.03
CA ASP A 29 37.50 -9.18 12.28
C ASP A 29 36.64 -8.82 13.51
N LYS A 30 37.25 -8.33 14.59
CA LYS A 30 36.53 -7.81 15.76
C LYS A 30 35.61 -6.63 15.41
N ALA A 31 36.09 -5.68 14.62
CA ALA A 31 35.29 -4.52 14.21
C ALA A 31 34.04 -4.94 13.43
N GLY A 32 34.16 -5.90 12.51
CA GLY A 32 33.02 -6.44 11.76
C GLY A 32 31.98 -7.15 12.65
N ILE A 33 32.42 -7.90 13.66
CA ILE A 33 31.52 -8.55 14.64
C ILE A 33 30.73 -7.50 15.43
N ILE A 34 31.40 -6.45 15.90
CA ILE A 34 30.76 -5.37 16.67
C ILE A 34 29.73 -4.63 15.81
N GLU A 35 30.06 -4.33 14.55
CA GLU A 35 29.14 -3.68 13.62
C GLU A 35 27.87 -4.51 13.38
N ASN A 36 28.02 -5.82 13.14
CA ASN A 36 26.88 -6.72 12.93
C ASN A 36 25.97 -6.79 14.17
N LYS A 37 26.56 -6.91 15.36
CA LYS A 37 25.80 -6.90 16.62
C LYS A 37 25.03 -5.59 16.81
N ALA A 38 25.63 -4.44 16.46
CA ALA A 38 24.95 -3.15 16.53
C ALA A 38 23.75 -3.08 15.56
N LYS A 39 23.89 -3.63 14.34
CA LYS A 39 22.79 -3.71 13.36
C LYS A 39 21.64 -4.56 13.87
N ASP A 40 21.91 -5.70 14.51
CA ASP A 40 20.88 -6.57 15.06
C ASP A 40 20.09 -5.88 16.18
N VAL A 41 20.80 -5.21 17.11
CA VAL A 41 20.17 -4.42 18.17
C VAL A 41 19.30 -3.29 17.60
N ALA A 42 19.78 -2.61 16.55
CA ALA A 42 19.04 -1.55 15.87
C ALA A 42 17.75 -2.10 15.21
N LYS A 43 17.83 -3.23 14.50
CA LYS A 43 16.66 -3.89 13.89
C LYS A 43 15.64 -4.35 14.93
N ASN A 44 16.10 -4.93 16.03
CA ASN A 44 15.22 -5.30 17.15
C ASN A 44 14.51 -4.08 17.77
N SER A 45 15.17 -2.92 17.80
CA SER A 45 14.54 -1.67 18.25
C SER A 45 13.45 -1.20 17.29
N ILE A 46 13.66 -1.36 15.98
CA ILE A 46 12.64 -1.10 14.95
C ILE A 46 11.45 -2.05 15.11
N ASP A 47 11.70 -3.33 15.41
CA ASP A 47 10.65 -4.34 15.62
C ASP A 47 9.79 -4.04 16.87
N LYS A 48 10.39 -3.53 17.95
CA LYS A 48 9.62 -3.05 19.11
C LYS A 48 8.81 -1.81 18.79
N ALA A 49 9.38 -0.87 18.03
CA ALA A 49 8.69 0.37 17.66
C ALA A 49 7.46 0.10 16.79
N ILE A 50 7.56 -0.81 15.81
CA ILE A 50 6.42 -1.18 14.96
C ILE A 50 5.32 -1.90 15.76
N GLN A 51 5.66 -2.82 16.65
CA GLN A 51 4.66 -3.52 17.50
C GLN A 51 3.82 -2.51 18.29
N LYS A 52 4.47 -1.58 18.98
CA LYS A 52 3.81 -0.51 19.74
C LYS A 52 2.93 0.38 18.83
N GLN A 53 3.38 0.65 17.61
CA GLN A 53 2.62 1.51 16.71
C GLN A 53 1.41 0.78 16.09
N ILE A 54 1.51 -0.52 15.81
CA ILE A 54 0.38 -1.37 15.39
C ILE A 54 -0.70 -1.40 16.47
N GLU A 55 -0.32 -1.57 17.73
CA GLU A 55 -1.27 -1.54 18.86
C GLU A 55 -2.03 -0.21 18.91
N LYS A 56 -1.33 0.92 18.78
CA LYS A 56 -1.98 2.25 18.72
C LYS A 56 -2.96 2.35 17.55
N ILE A 57 -2.56 1.94 16.35
CA ILE A 57 -3.43 1.97 15.16
C ILE A 57 -4.67 1.10 15.36
N ASN A 58 -4.51 -0.11 15.91
CA ASN A 58 -5.62 -1.03 16.15
C ASN A 58 -6.58 -0.50 17.21
N SER A 59 -6.06 0.19 18.23
CA SER A 59 -6.85 0.80 19.31
C SER A 59 -7.62 2.07 18.91
N GLU A 60 -7.32 2.66 17.74
CA GLU A 60 -8.03 3.85 17.26
C GLU A 60 -9.51 3.52 17.00
N LYS A 61 -10.42 4.25 17.63
CA LYS A 61 -11.87 3.99 17.55
C LYS A 61 -12.52 4.69 16.38
N ASP A 62 -11.88 5.76 15.90
CA ASP A 62 -12.41 6.66 14.89
C ASP A 62 -11.98 6.30 13.46
N SER A 63 -11.29 5.16 13.32
CA SER A 63 -10.88 4.61 12.04
C SER A 63 -11.76 3.44 11.64
N THR A 64 -12.02 3.35 10.34
CA THR A 64 -12.59 2.14 9.72
C THR A 64 -11.55 1.03 9.64
N LYS A 65 -12.03 -0.20 9.38
CA LYS A 65 -11.18 -1.35 9.13
C LYS A 65 -10.16 -1.09 8.00
N GLU A 66 -10.60 -0.53 6.89
CA GLU A 66 -9.76 -0.25 5.72
C GLU A 66 -8.70 0.82 6.00
N GLU A 67 -9.06 1.90 6.71
CA GLU A 67 -8.10 2.95 7.10
C GLU A 67 -6.99 2.39 8.01
N LYS A 68 -7.34 1.51 8.95
CA LYS A 68 -6.34 0.83 9.81
C LYS A 68 -5.38 -0.01 8.97
N TYR A 69 -5.90 -0.80 8.03
CA TYR A 69 -5.05 -1.61 7.15
C TYR A 69 -4.14 -0.77 6.28
N GLU A 70 -4.63 0.32 5.71
CA GLU A 70 -3.80 1.22 4.91
C GLU A 70 -2.65 1.82 5.74
N SER A 71 -2.93 2.26 6.97
CA SER A 71 -1.90 2.75 7.89
C SER A 71 -0.89 1.68 8.29
N ILE A 72 -1.32 0.43 8.53
CA ILE A 72 -0.42 -0.70 8.81
C ILE A 72 0.46 -1.01 7.60
N ASN A 73 -0.06 -0.95 6.38
CA ASN A 73 0.72 -1.15 5.16
C ASN A 73 1.79 -0.05 4.99
N LYS A 74 1.44 1.22 5.24
CA LYS A 74 2.40 2.35 5.25
C LYS A 74 3.49 2.14 6.30
N LEU A 75 3.11 1.63 7.48
CA LEU A 75 4.02 1.33 8.58
C LEU A 75 5.04 0.24 8.20
N ASN A 76 4.56 -0.88 7.62
CA ASN A 76 5.40 -1.97 7.14
C ASN A 76 6.42 -1.50 6.08
N ALA A 77 5.97 -0.68 5.12
CA ALA A 77 6.88 -0.09 4.12
C ALA A 77 7.97 0.77 4.78
N ARG A 78 7.63 1.52 5.84
CA ARG A 78 8.60 2.35 6.56
C ARG A 78 9.62 1.53 7.34
N VAL A 79 9.19 0.40 7.91
CA VAL A 79 10.05 -0.58 8.59
C VAL A 79 11.02 -1.24 7.63
N MET A 80 10.55 -1.68 6.47
CA MET A 80 11.43 -2.23 5.43
C MET A 80 12.52 -1.23 5.04
N LYS A 81 12.13 0.03 4.79
CA LYS A 81 13.10 1.10 4.48
C LYS A 81 14.11 1.32 5.61
N ALA A 82 13.66 1.35 6.86
CA ALA A 82 14.55 1.53 8.02
C ALA A 82 15.55 0.37 8.17
N LYS A 83 15.08 -0.89 8.06
CA LYS A 83 15.94 -2.07 8.11
C LYS A 83 16.98 -2.08 6.99
N MET A 84 16.59 -1.73 5.76
CA MET A 84 17.54 -1.58 4.64
C MET A 84 18.58 -0.49 4.90
N THR A 85 18.21 0.65 5.51
CA THR A 85 19.19 1.69 5.87
C THR A 85 20.17 1.20 6.94
N ILE A 86 19.70 0.43 7.92
CA ILE A 86 20.55 -0.18 8.95
C ILE A 86 21.53 -1.19 8.32
N ASP A 87 21.07 -2.03 7.39
CA ASP A 87 21.91 -3.01 6.69
C ASP A 87 23.05 -2.35 5.92
N ASN A 88 22.74 -1.25 5.23
CA ASN A 88 23.68 -0.51 4.40
C ASN A 88 24.62 0.43 5.19
N ALA A 89 24.38 0.65 6.48
CA ALA A 89 25.25 1.48 7.31
C ALA A 89 26.60 0.79 7.52
N THR A 90 27.71 1.52 7.36
CA THR A 90 29.09 0.97 7.46
C THR A 90 29.84 1.41 8.72
N THR A 91 29.16 2.13 9.62
CA THR A 91 29.74 2.61 10.88
C THR A 91 28.70 2.51 12.00
N ALA A 92 29.16 2.36 13.24
CA ALA A 92 28.26 2.32 14.40
C ALA A 92 27.37 3.57 14.51
N LYS A 93 27.93 4.76 14.22
CA LYS A 93 27.17 6.02 14.22
C LYS A 93 26.09 6.04 13.13
N ALA A 94 26.39 5.52 11.93
CA ALA A 94 25.41 5.42 10.87
C ALA A 94 24.28 4.43 11.22
N VAL A 95 24.59 3.31 11.88
CA VAL A 95 23.59 2.36 12.40
C VAL A 95 22.67 3.05 13.42
N GLU A 96 23.25 3.82 14.35
CA GLU A 96 22.48 4.55 15.36
C GLU A 96 21.57 5.62 14.75
N ASN A 97 22.09 6.41 13.80
CA ASN A 97 21.28 7.40 13.09
C ASN A 97 20.14 6.73 12.31
N ALA A 98 20.42 5.65 11.58
CA ALA A 98 19.41 4.90 10.82
C ALA A 98 18.32 4.33 11.73
N LYS A 99 18.68 3.82 12.91
CA LYS A 99 17.73 3.39 13.96
C LYS A 99 16.85 4.55 14.41
N ASN A 100 17.45 5.67 14.82
CA ASN A 100 16.73 6.82 15.36
C ASN A 100 15.78 7.43 14.32
N ASP A 101 16.26 7.62 13.09
CA ASP A 101 15.44 8.08 11.97
C ASP A 101 14.33 7.08 11.66
N GLY A 102 14.64 5.79 11.63
CA GLY A 102 13.67 4.71 11.43
C GLY A 102 12.52 4.79 12.43
N ILE A 103 12.84 4.83 13.73
CA ILE A 103 11.85 4.94 14.83
C ILE A 103 11.01 6.21 14.67
N LYS A 104 11.65 7.38 14.52
CA LYS A 104 10.94 8.66 14.36
C LYS A 104 9.91 8.58 13.23
N ASN A 105 10.28 8.00 12.10
CA ASN A 105 9.38 7.92 10.97
C ASN A 105 8.27 6.88 11.13
N ILE A 106 8.51 5.79 11.86
CA ILE A 106 7.48 4.81 12.23
C ILE A 106 6.43 5.47 13.12
N GLU A 107 6.85 6.29 14.09
CA GLU A 107 5.96 6.97 15.04
C GLU A 107 5.07 8.05 14.38
N LEU A 108 5.47 8.58 13.23
CA LEU A 108 4.66 9.54 12.46
C LEU A 108 3.43 8.90 11.79
N ILE A 109 3.44 7.58 11.55
CA ILE A 109 2.34 6.89 10.89
C ILE A 109 1.23 6.63 11.91
N LYS A 110 0.07 7.25 11.70
CA LYS A 110 -1.13 7.08 12.54
C LYS A 110 -2.28 6.50 11.72
N ALA A 111 -3.31 6.01 12.40
CA ALA A 111 -4.53 5.58 11.74
C ALA A 111 -5.24 6.79 11.11
N GLU A 112 -5.79 6.63 9.91
CA GLU A 112 -6.63 7.66 9.29
C GLU A 112 -8.03 7.59 9.88
N THR A 113 -8.66 8.75 10.14
CA THR A 113 -9.96 8.83 10.81
C THR A 113 -10.95 9.65 9.97
N LYS A 114 -10.87 9.59 8.65
CA LYS A 114 -11.63 10.49 7.78
C LYS A 114 -13.10 10.06 7.70
N ILE A 115 -13.35 8.76 7.61
CA ILE A 115 -14.66 8.23 7.24
C ILE A 115 -15.64 8.30 8.43
N LYS A 116 -15.30 7.73 9.59
CA LYS A 116 -16.18 7.80 10.79
C LYS A 116 -16.40 9.23 11.27
N LYS A 117 -15.46 10.16 11.08
CA LYS A 117 -15.63 11.57 11.43
C LYS A 117 -16.80 12.23 10.69
N LEU A 118 -17.08 11.83 9.45
CA LEU A 118 -18.23 12.37 8.71
C LEU A 118 -19.55 11.88 9.30
N LEU A 119 -19.66 10.58 9.59
CA LEU A 119 -20.84 9.99 10.20
C LEU A 119 -21.10 10.55 11.61
N LYS A 120 -20.04 10.75 12.42
CA LYS A 120 -20.16 11.40 13.75
C LYS A 120 -20.86 12.75 13.66
N LYS A 121 -20.42 13.61 12.73
CA LYS A 121 -21.06 14.92 12.53
C LYS A 121 -22.53 14.78 12.15
N ALA A 122 -22.86 13.89 11.22
CA ALA A 122 -24.24 13.67 10.81
C ALA A 122 -25.14 13.19 11.96
N VAL A 123 -24.60 12.40 12.89
CA VAL A 123 -25.30 11.95 14.11
C VAL A 123 -25.42 13.07 15.15
N GLU A 124 -24.36 13.86 15.35
CA GLU A 124 -24.35 15.01 16.27
C GLU A 124 -25.34 16.11 15.86
N ASP A 125 -25.55 16.31 14.55
CA ASP A 125 -26.54 17.24 13.97
C ASP A 125 -28.01 16.91 14.32
N LYS A 126 -28.27 15.77 14.99
CA LYS A 126 -29.62 15.34 15.39
C LYS A 126 -30.35 16.41 16.16
N ASP A 127 -29.71 16.97 17.19
CA ASP A 127 -30.37 17.89 18.12
C ASP A 127 -30.74 19.22 17.48
N GLU A 128 -30.00 19.64 16.45
CA GLU A 128 -30.36 20.79 15.63
C GLU A 128 -31.51 20.45 14.70
N THR A 129 -31.43 19.29 14.03
CA THR A 129 -32.43 18.85 13.05
C THR A 129 -33.82 18.68 13.68
N ILE A 130 -33.92 18.10 14.88
CA ILE A 130 -35.22 17.91 15.57
C ILE A 130 -35.89 19.21 16.01
N LYS A 131 -35.13 20.32 16.12
CA LYS A 131 -35.67 21.64 16.47
C LYS A 131 -36.26 22.36 15.26
N MET A 132 -35.85 22.00 14.05
CA MET A 132 -36.30 22.63 12.82
C MET A 132 -37.78 22.36 12.55
N ASP A 133 -38.47 23.34 11.97
CA ASP A 133 -39.88 23.21 11.58
C ASP A 133 -40.07 22.10 10.55
N ALA A 134 -39.08 21.87 9.68
CA ALA A 134 -39.06 20.76 8.75
C ALA A 134 -39.27 19.40 9.42
N PHE A 135 -38.59 19.16 10.55
CA PHE A 135 -38.78 17.92 11.31
C PHE A 135 -40.14 17.91 12.00
N LYS A 136 -40.51 18.99 12.70
CA LYS A 136 -41.77 19.08 13.46
C LYS A 136 -43.03 18.93 12.59
N ASN A 137 -42.99 19.47 11.37
CA ASN A 137 -44.10 19.43 10.42
C ASN A 137 -44.11 18.18 9.53
N ALA A 138 -43.02 17.42 9.49
CA ALA A 138 -42.97 16.16 8.76
C ALA A 138 -43.93 15.13 9.38
N ASN A 139 -44.46 14.22 8.55
CA ASN A 139 -45.28 13.14 9.06
C ASN A 139 -44.47 12.18 9.94
N LYS A 140 -45.17 11.41 10.78
CA LYS A 140 -44.56 10.48 11.74
C LYS A 140 -43.61 9.49 11.07
N GLU A 141 -43.94 8.99 9.88
CA GLU A 141 -43.10 8.05 9.14
C GLU A 141 -41.73 8.64 8.79
N LYS A 142 -41.68 9.90 8.33
CA LYS A 142 -40.43 10.58 7.99
C LYS A 142 -39.61 10.94 9.23
N GLN A 143 -40.27 11.36 10.31
CA GLN A 143 -39.60 11.59 11.60
C GLN A 143 -38.96 10.31 12.13
N ASP A 144 -39.73 9.22 12.16
CA ASP A 144 -39.28 7.89 12.60
C ASP A 144 -38.13 7.38 11.72
N ALA A 145 -38.20 7.56 10.39
CA ALA A 145 -37.13 7.19 9.46
C ALA A 145 -35.82 7.94 9.73
N TYR A 146 -35.88 9.24 10.00
CA TYR A 146 -34.68 10.03 10.36
C TYR A 146 -34.07 9.57 11.69
N LEU A 147 -34.88 9.43 12.74
CA LEU A 147 -34.40 9.00 14.04
C LEU A 147 -33.81 7.58 13.99
N LYS A 148 -34.42 6.67 13.24
CA LYS A 148 -33.91 5.31 13.01
C LYS A 148 -32.58 5.32 12.26
N ALA A 149 -32.43 6.14 11.22
CA ALA A 149 -31.16 6.28 10.50
C ALA A 149 -30.04 6.82 11.40
N ILE A 150 -30.35 7.76 12.30
CA ILE A 150 -29.40 8.28 13.30
C ILE A 150 -29.00 7.17 14.29
N GLU A 151 -29.96 6.38 14.78
CA GLU A 151 -29.68 5.25 15.68
C GLU A 151 -28.79 4.18 15.01
N GLU A 152 -29.09 3.83 13.76
CA GLU A 152 -28.26 2.91 12.96
C GLU A 152 -26.85 3.47 12.74
N GLY A 153 -26.74 4.77 12.41
CA GLY A 153 -25.45 5.45 12.30
C GLY A 153 -24.64 5.40 13.59
N GLN A 154 -25.28 5.61 14.74
CA GLN A 154 -24.63 5.50 16.04
C GLN A 154 -24.13 4.07 16.32
N LYS A 155 -24.92 3.03 15.98
CA LYS A 155 -24.48 1.63 16.09
C LYS A 155 -23.22 1.36 15.28
N ILE A 156 -23.16 1.85 14.04
CA ILE A 156 -21.98 1.69 13.17
C ILE A 156 -20.76 2.44 13.73
N LEU A 157 -20.95 3.61 14.35
CA LEU A 157 -19.86 4.35 15.00
C LEU A 157 -19.25 3.55 16.17
N ASP A 158 -20.10 2.90 16.96
CA ASP A 158 -19.71 2.10 18.13
C ASP A 158 -19.08 0.76 17.75
N GLU A 159 -19.25 0.31 16.50
CA GLU A 159 -18.61 -0.90 15.99
C GLU A 159 -17.09 -0.70 15.79
N PRO A 160 -16.23 -1.46 16.49
CA PRO A 160 -14.77 -1.25 16.48
C PRO A 160 -14.11 -1.61 15.14
N MET A 161 -14.81 -2.37 14.28
CA MET A 161 -14.34 -2.89 13.00
C MET A 161 -15.31 -2.56 11.85
N ALA A 162 -16.11 -1.49 11.99
CA ALA A 162 -16.99 -1.02 10.92
C ALA A 162 -16.21 -0.84 9.62
N THR A 163 -16.77 -1.34 8.51
CA THR A 163 -16.15 -1.16 7.21
C THR A 163 -16.41 0.24 6.69
N LYS A 164 -15.55 0.70 5.78
CA LYS A 164 -15.76 1.94 5.03
C LYS A 164 -17.15 2.01 4.41
N LYS A 165 -17.60 0.91 3.79
CA LYS A 165 -18.89 0.84 3.11
C LYS A 165 -20.04 1.03 4.10
N ASP A 166 -19.99 0.37 5.26
CA ASP A 166 -21.05 0.47 6.27
C ASP A 166 -21.20 1.91 6.77
N VAL A 167 -20.08 2.58 7.05
CA VAL A 167 -20.09 3.97 7.51
C VAL A 167 -20.60 4.94 6.43
N GLU A 168 -20.19 4.74 5.17
CA GLU A 168 -20.64 5.56 4.05
C GLU A 168 -22.15 5.36 3.77
N ASP A 169 -22.63 4.12 3.81
CA ASP A 169 -24.05 3.80 3.63
C ASP A 169 -24.91 4.39 4.74
N ALA A 170 -24.48 4.29 6.00
CA ALA A 170 -25.18 4.89 7.13
C ALA A 170 -25.25 6.41 7.00
N ASN A 171 -24.15 7.06 6.61
CA ASN A 171 -24.11 8.50 6.39
C ASN A 171 -25.07 8.92 5.25
N LYS A 172 -25.12 8.15 4.16
CA LYS A 172 -26.05 8.37 3.05
C LYS A 172 -27.50 8.19 3.48
N SER A 173 -27.81 7.18 4.30
CA SER A 173 -29.15 6.96 4.84
C SER A 173 -29.63 8.13 5.71
N ILE A 174 -28.76 8.66 6.58
CA ILE A 174 -29.07 9.86 7.38
C ILE A 174 -29.35 11.06 6.46
N GLU A 175 -28.52 11.28 5.44
CA GLU A 175 -28.69 12.40 4.50
C GLU A 175 -30.01 12.30 3.73
N ILE A 176 -30.36 11.10 3.23
CA ILE A 176 -31.63 10.85 2.52
C ILE A 176 -32.83 11.08 3.45
N ALA A 177 -32.77 10.56 4.68
CA ALA A 177 -33.85 10.74 5.65
C ALA A 177 -34.02 12.21 6.03
N LYS A 178 -32.91 12.93 6.24
CA LYS A 178 -32.91 14.38 6.53
C LYS A 178 -33.56 15.17 5.39
N LYS A 179 -33.17 14.93 4.13
CA LYS A 179 -33.80 15.57 2.95
C LYS A 179 -35.30 15.28 2.81
N SER A 180 -35.73 14.10 3.26
CA SER A 180 -37.13 13.68 3.18
C SER A 180 -38.04 14.47 4.13
N LEU A 181 -37.49 15.02 5.22
CA LEU A 181 -38.20 15.89 6.17
C LEU A 181 -38.73 17.16 5.48
N ASP A 182 -37.91 17.78 4.63
CA ASP A 182 -38.24 19.02 3.90
C ASP A 182 -39.25 18.81 2.74
N GLY A 183 -39.75 17.59 2.53
CA GLY A 183 -40.64 17.28 1.41
C GLY A 183 -39.96 17.20 0.03
N LYS A 184 -38.67 17.53 -0.07
CA LYS A 184 -37.85 17.28 -1.27
C LYS A 184 -37.37 15.82 -1.29
N ALA A 185 -38.18 14.92 -1.82
CA ALA A 185 -37.70 13.59 -2.18
C ALA A 185 -36.61 13.72 -3.27
N MET A 186 -35.40 13.24 -3.00
CA MET A 186 -34.38 13.06 -4.03
C MET A 186 -34.68 11.73 -4.74
N GLY A 187 -35.00 11.79 -6.03
CA GLY A 187 -35.26 10.62 -6.86
C GLY A 187 -34.15 9.59 -6.67
N GLN A 188 -34.55 8.33 -6.48
CA GLN A 188 -33.65 7.20 -6.36
C GLN A 188 -32.66 7.20 -7.53
N ASP A 189 -31.38 7.44 -7.24
CA ASP A 189 -30.30 7.08 -8.14
C ASP A 189 -30.27 5.54 -8.19
N LYS A 190 -31.03 5.00 -9.14
CA LYS A 190 -30.99 3.57 -9.47
C LYS A 190 -29.61 3.29 -10.05
N GLY A 191 -28.72 2.79 -9.21
CA GLY A 191 -27.53 2.07 -9.63
C GLY A 191 -27.95 1.04 -10.68
N LYS A 192 -27.54 1.27 -11.93
CA LYS A 192 -27.67 0.31 -13.01
C LYS A 192 -26.64 -0.80 -12.78
N ASP A 193 -27.03 -1.83 -12.05
CA ASP A 193 -26.42 -3.15 -12.22
C ASP A 193 -27.34 -3.96 -13.14
N LYS A 194 -27.04 -3.87 -14.44
CA LYS A 194 -27.50 -4.83 -15.44
C LYS A 194 -26.29 -5.66 -15.87
N ASP A 195 -26.11 -6.80 -15.22
CA ASP A 195 -25.56 -8.00 -15.85
C ASP A 195 -26.16 -9.20 -15.10
N LYS A 196 -27.23 -9.78 -15.68
CA LYS A 196 -27.23 -11.04 -16.44
C LYS A 196 -27.33 -12.25 -15.52
N ASP A 197 -28.51 -12.86 -15.50
CA ASP A 197 -28.55 -14.30 -15.73
C ASP A 197 -29.68 -14.71 -16.66
N LYS A 198 -29.28 -15.54 -17.62
CA LYS A 198 -30.09 -16.11 -18.69
C LYS A 198 -30.88 -17.29 -18.11
N ALA A 199 -32.19 -17.29 -18.27
CA ALA A 199 -32.95 -18.52 -18.42
C ALA A 199 -33.81 -18.39 -19.68
N LYS A 200 -33.39 -19.13 -20.71
CA LYS A 200 -34.24 -19.47 -21.85
C LYS A 200 -35.28 -20.46 -21.32
N ASP A 201 -36.55 -20.22 -21.56
CA ASP A 201 -37.42 -21.32 -21.94
C ASP A 201 -38.30 -20.91 -23.10
N LYS A 202 -38.28 -21.81 -24.09
CA LYS A 202 -39.03 -21.75 -25.33
C LYS A 202 -40.41 -22.32 -25.04
N ASP A 203 -41.46 -21.63 -25.44
CA ASP A 203 -42.63 -22.34 -25.93
C ASP A 203 -43.29 -21.58 -27.08
N ASN A 204 -43.95 -22.36 -27.92
CA ASN A 204 -43.92 -22.30 -29.36
C ASN A 204 -45.29 -21.93 -29.92
N GLY A 205 -45.31 -21.13 -30.99
CA GLY A 205 -46.36 -21.17 -32.01
C GLY A 205 -47.51 -20.17 -31.89
N LYS A 206 -47.56 -19.20 -32.81
CA LYS A 206 -48.50 -19.30 -33.96
C LYS A 206 -48.16 -18.32 -35.06
N ILE A 207 -47.94 -18.91 -36.23
CA ILE A 207 -47.80 -18.34 -37.56
C ILE A 207 -49.03 -17.47 -37.91
N LYS A 208 -48.79 -16.27 -38.46
CA LYS A 208 -49.59 -15.74 -39.58
C LYS A 208 -48.69 -15.01 -40.58
N ASP A 209 -48.45 -15.73 -41.66
CA ASP A 209 -48.03 -15.31 -42.98
C ASP A 209 -49.03 -14.33 -43.60
N LYS A 210 -48.54 -13.21 -44.17
CA LYS A 210 -49.04 -12.58 -45.41
C LYS A 210 -47.92 -11.76 -46.08
N SER A 211 -47.32 -12.36 -47.12
CA SER A 211 -46.93 -11.77 -48.43
C SER A 211 -47.59 -10.39 -48.76
N LYS A 212 -47.04 -9.43 -49.51
CA LYS A 212 -46.12 -9.46 -50.69
C LYS A 212 -45.75 -8.01 -51.11
N ASP A 213 -44.91 -7.95 -52.16
CA ASP A 213 -44.42 -6.81 -52.99
C ASP A 213 -43.16 -6.06 -52.51
N ASN A 214 -41.95 -6.16 -53.10
CA ASN A 214 -41.35 -6.55 -54.41
C ASN A 214 -40.98 -5.36 -55.33
N GLY A 215 -39.70 -5.34 -55.77
CA GLY A 215 -39.10 -4.41 -56.75
C GLY A 215 -37.84 -3.69 -56.21
N ASN A 216 -36.60 -4.18 -56.31
CA ASN A 216 -35.71 -4.55 -57.44
C ASN A 216 -34.91 -3.38 -58.07
N SER A 217 -33.60 -3.34 -57.83
CA SER A 217 -32.49 -3.16 -58.81
C SER A 217 -31.16 -3.01 -58.05
N LYS A 218 -30.20 -3.94 -58.12
CA LYS A 218 -29.23 -4.30 -59.19
C LYS A 218 -28.04 -3.35 -59.35
N ASP A 219 -26.87 -4.00 -59.40
CA ASP A 219 -25.59 -3.60 -60.01
C ASP A 219 -24.68 -2.65 -59.19
N LYS A 220 -23.35 -2.75 -59.15
CA LYS A 220 -22.32 -3.64 -59.73
C LYS A 220 -20.99 -3.36 -59.02
N ALA A 221 -20.09 -4.34 -59.04
CA ALA A 221 -18.70 -4.27 -58.56
C ALA A 221 -17.77 -3.35 -59.39
N LYS A 222 -16.61 -2.99 -58.80
CA LYS A 222 -15.24 -2.76 -59.35
C LYS A 222 -14.46 -1.86 -58.36
N ASP A 223 -13.41 -2.32 -57.69
CA ASP A 223 -12.03 -2.60 -58.12
C ASP A 223 -11.21 -1.42 -58.69
N ASN A 224 -10.08 -1.19 -58.02
CA ASN A 224 -8.78 -0.57 -58.38
C ASN A 224 -8.65 0.88 -58.92
N GLY A 225 -7.66 1.60 -58.36
CA GLY A 225 -6.69 2.36 -59.18
C GLY A 225 -6.37 3.83 -58.84
N SER A 226 -5.39 4.04 -57.95
CA SER A 226 -4.27 5.01 -57.97
C SER A 226 -4.21 6.19 -58.99
N THR A 227 -3.90 7.40 -58.49
CA THR A 227 -2.86 8.35 -58.96
C THR A 227 -2.49 9.30 -57.79
N LYS A 228 -1.25 9.38 -57.25
CA LYS A 228 0.02 10.01 -57.71
C LYS A 228 -0.04 11.52 -58.01
N ASP A 229 0.65 12.32 -57.18
CA ASP A 229 1.78 13.21 -57.53
C ASP A 229 2.38 13.82 -56.22
N LYS A 230 3.66 13.57 -55.87
CA LYS A 230 4.92 14.32 -56.20
C LYS A 230 4.96 15.72 -55.54
N ASP A 231 5.94 16.11 -54.72
CA ASP A 231 7.39 16.28 -54.97
C ASP A 231 8.20 16.31 -53.64
N LYS A 232 9.37 15.65 -53.50
CA LYS A 232 10.79 16.14 -53.60
C LYS A 232 11.10 17.37 -52.73
N ALA A 233 12.17 17.46 -51.93
CA ALA A 233 13.59 17.08 -52.10
C ALA A 233 14.32 16.94 -50.72
N LYS A 234 15.29 16.01 -50.56
CA LYS A 234 16.78 16.18 -50.45
C LYS A 234 17.23 17.23 -49.41
N GLU A 235 18.17 16.93 -48.51
CA GLU A 235 19.62 16.90 -48.79
C GLU A 235 20.39 16.23 -47.62
N GLN A 236 21.48 15.56 -47.94
CA GLN A 236 22.45 14.93 -47.04
C GLN A 236 23.49 15.96 -46.54
N ASN A 237 24.14 15.71 -45.41
CA ASN A 237 25.56 16.05 -45.29
C ASN A 237 26.32 15.17 -44.28
N ARG A 238 27.30 14.43 -44.81
CA ARG A 238 28.54 14.01 -44.13
C ARG A 238 29.46 15.26 -44.10
N THR A 239 30.51 15.43 -43.29
CA THR A 239 31.78 14.67 -43.21
C THR A 239 32.78 15.43 -42.31
N ASN A 240 33.82 14.71 -41.83
CA ASN A 240 35.17 15.16 -41.41
C ASN A 240 35.31 15.80 -40.00
N ASP A 241 36.39 15.61 -39.22
CA ASP A 241 37.75 15.24 -39.59
C ASP A 241 38.51 14.54 -38.42
N SER A 242 39.57 13.89 -38.82
CA SER A 242 40.59 13.14 -38.11
C SER A 242 41.38 13.89 -37.04
N ASN A 243 41.81 13.18 -35.99
CA ASN A 243 43.18 13.38 -35.51
C ASN A 243 43.79 12.09 -34.92
N LYS A 244 44.94 11.74 -35.47
CA LYS A 244 45.75 10.55 -35.22
C LYS A 244 47.01 10.99 -34.48
N SER A 245 47.28 10.44 -33.29
CA SER A 245 48.63 10.43 -32.71
C SER A 245 48.93 9.09 -32.07
N LYS A 246 50.18 8.66 -32.26
CA LYS A 246 50.73 7.29 -32.14
C LYS A 246 51.45 7.09 -30.80
N GLY A 247 51.47 5.82 -30.34
CA GLY A 247 52.48 5.23 -29.44
C GLY A 247 52.29 5.56 -27.95
N SER A 248 52.46 4.68 -26.97
CA SER A 248 53.09 3.36 -26.90
C SER A 248 52.48 2.55 -25.75
N LYS A 249 52.63 1.23 -25.87
CA LYS A 249 52.23 0.15 -24.94
C LYS A 249 52.63 0.42 -23.48
N VAL A 250 51.84 -0.09 -22.52
CA VAL A 250 52.23 -1.16 -21.56
C VAL A 250 51.05 -1.51 -20.60
N SER A 251 50.71 -2.80 -20.64
CA SER A 251 50.06 -3.70 -19.66
C SER A 251 48.94 -3.27 -18.71
N ASN A 252 47.77 -3.87 -18.98
CA ASN A 252 47.07 -4.84 -18.12
C ASN A 252 46.49 -4.35 -16.78
N THR A 253 45.18 -4.03 -16.80
CA THR A 253 44.33 -4.04 -15.61
C THR A 253 42.91 -4.49 -15.95
N GLN A 254 42.37 -5.30 -15.04
CA GLN A 254 40.95 -5.59 -14.81
C GLN A 254 40.20 -6.52 -15.79
N LYS A 255 40.31 -7.82 -15.47
CA LYS A 255 39.27 -8.83 -15.73
C LYS A 255 37.90 -8.28 -15.27
N LYS A 256 37.05 -7.91 -16.23
CA LYS A 256 35.62 -7.69 -16.02
C LYS A 256 34.95 -9.01 -15.61
N SER A 257 34.74 -9.22 -14.32
CA SER A 257 33.70 -10.15 -13.87
C SER A 257 32.35 -9.47 -14.10
N LYS A 258 31.68 -9.85 -15.19
CA LYS A 258 30.26 -9.57 -15.42
C LYS A 258 29.48 -10.20 -14.26
N SER A 259 29.13 -9.44 -13.23
CA SER A 259 28.08 -9.84 -12.30
C SER A 259 26.78 -9.78 -13.09
N LYS A 260 26.23 -10.96 -13.40
CA LYS A 260 24.83 -11.08 -13.78
C LYS A 260 24.02 -10.52 -12.61
N LEU A 261 23.42 -9.35 -12.77
CA LEU A 261 22.33 -8.94 -11.88
C LEU A 261 21.26 -10.04 -11.94
N PRO A 262 20.77 -10.56 -10.80
CA PRO A 262 19.55 -11.34 -10.84
C PRO A 262 18.42 -10.40 -11.28
N LYS A 263 17.82 -10.67 -12.43
CA LYS A 263 16.51 -10.11 -12.78
C LYS A 263 15.50 -10.73 -11.83
N THR A 264 15.26 -10.09 -10.69
CA THR A 264 14.12 -10.44 -9.87
C THR A 264 12.88 -9.79 -10.46
N SER A 265 12.25 -10.51 -11.37
CA SER A 265 10.81 -10.36 -11.60
C SER A 265 10.12 -10.86 -10.32
N TYR A 266 9.80 -9.97 -9.39
CA TYR A 266 8.83 -10.28 -8.34
C TYR A 266 7.50 -9.66 -8.74
N SER A 267 6.76 -10.49 -9.47
CA SER A 267 5.30 -10.54 -9.47
C SER A 267 4.75 -10.19 -8.08
N ASN A 268 3.69 -9.38 -8.05
CA ASN A 268 2.87 -9.01 -6.90
C ASN A 268 2.67 -10.17 -5.91
N GLY A 269 3.57 -10.27 -4.94
CA GLY A 269 3.51 -11.24 -3.86
C GLY A 269 3.26 -10.49 -2.57
N ILE A 270 2.02 -10.53 -2.10
CA ILE A 270 1.62 -10.15 -0.75
C ILE A 270 2.44 -11.02 0.21
N VAL A 271 3.57 -10.52 0.69
CA VAL A 271 4.22 -11.11 1.88
C VAL A 271 3.46 -10.53 3.07
N ALA A 272 2.31 -11.15 3.33
CA ALA A 272 1.65 -11.07 4.60
C ALA A 272 2.67 -11.50 5.67
N TYR A 273 3.26 -10.52 6.36
CA TYR A 273 3.75 -10.80 7.70
C TYR A 273 2.53 -11.21 8.51
N GLY A 274 2.52 -12.51 8.82
CA GLY A 274 1.36 -13.26 9.21
C GLY A 274 0.63 -12.66 10.39
N ILE A 275 -0.69 -12.73 10.26
CA ILE A 275 -1.60 -13.20 11.29
C ILE A 275 -0.88 -14.28 12.10
N SER A 276 -0.45 -13.94 13.31
CA SER A 276 -0.21 -14.90 14.39
C SER A 276 -0.98 -14.39 15.62
N ILE A 277 -1.73 -15.32 16.19
CA ILE A 277 -2.90 -15.14 17.03
C ILE A 277 -2.51 -14.81 18.48
N LEU A 278 -3.29 -13.96 19.15
CA LEU A 278 -3.63 -13.98 20.58
C LEU A 278 -4.86 -13.07 20.73
N ALA A 279 -6.10 -13.51 20.52
CA ALA A 279 -6.87 -14.36 21.42
C ALA A 279 -6.38 -14.30 22.88
N SER A 280 -6.83 -13.30 23.66
CA SER A 280 -7.14 -13.39 25.11
C SER A 280 -7.46 -12.00 25.69
N ALA A 281 -8.74 -11.64 25.72
CA ALA A 281 -9.39 -10.89 26.82
C ALA A 281 -10.87 -10.60 26.48
N PHE A 282 -11.64 -11.63 26.10
CA PHE A 282 -13.07 -11.60 26.44
C PHE A 282 -13.14 -11.92 27.94
N GLY A 283 -13.20 -10.88 28.76
CA GLY A 283 -13.49 -11.01 30.18
C GLY A 283 -14.86 -11.67 30.33
N ALA A 284 -14.87 -12.85 30.93
CA ALA A 284 -16.06 -13.58 31.30
C ALA A 284 -16.89 -12.77 32.32
N PHE A 285 -18.00 -12.18 31.89
CA PHE A 285 -19.06 -11.75 32.80
C PHE A 285 -20.04 -12.92 32.98
N SER A 286 -19.66 -13.88 33.82
CA SER A 286 -20.58 -14.94 34.25
C SER A 286 -21.58 -14.38 35.25
N ILE A 287 -22.84 -14.41 34.84
CA ILE A 287 -24.05 -14.22 35.65
C ILE A 287 -23.98 -15.15 36.87
N ARG A 288 -23.83 -14.60 38.06
CA ARG A 288 -24.10 -15.33 39.32
C ARG A 288 -25.55 -15.08 39.73
N LYS A 289 -26.46 -15.96 39.28
CA LYS A 289 -27.72 -16.21 39.98
C LYS A 289 -27.36 -16.76 41.37
N LYS A 290 -27.63 -15.98 42.44
CA LYS A 290 -27.84 -16.57 43.76
C LYS A 290 -29.32 -16.84 43.91
N LYS A 291 -29.67 -18.13 43.92
CA LYS A 291 -30.92 -18.66 44.46
C LYS A 291 -30.50 -19.75 45.46
N LYS A 292 -30.92 -19.58 46.71
CA LYS A 292 -31.20 -20.55 47.79
C LYS A 292 -31.37 -19.70 49.06
N GLU A 293 -32.60 -19.54 49.53
CA GLU A 293 -33.23 -20.45 50.52
C GLU A 293 -32.45 -20.38 51.83
N ASP A 294 -32.91 -19.51 52.74
CA ASP A 294 -33.62 -19.91 53.97
C ASP A 294 -34.69 -18.85 54.28
#